data_AF-W9BRZ8-F1
#
_entry.id   AF-W9BRZ8-F1
#
_cell.length_a   1.000
_cell.length_b   1.000
_cell.length_c   1.000
_cell.angle_alpha   90.00
_cell.angle_beta   90.00
_cell.angle_gamma   90.00
#
_symmetry.space_group_name_H-M   'P 1'
#
loop_
_entity.id
_entity.type
_entity.pdbx_description
1 polymer ?
#
loop_
_entity_poly.entity_id
_entity_poly.type
_entity_poly.pdbx_seq_one_letter_code
_entity_poly.pdbx_strand_id
1 'polypeptide(L)'
;MVDDPIWQALVQMRIEPPGAALSFTRRLARENGWSRSHAEAVCHEYRRFLYLAATGSTEVTPSDQVDQAWHLHLAYTRHYWEELCARIIGRPLHHGPTAGGASEGRKYRALYAETLQRYRDTFGEEPPSDIWPPSDIRFGTRYQWVDRTRHYLLPRKAVSIAGMTGGAALLAACTALVAKTAQPVAPTPVDGVLDFAFGSDFGFFLTIAVLFVAVIVIARMIERLRGRGRGQTAERRRRRGDDSSDSSGGSSFEGWSDAGGGAAAAGGAAFVAGGGDFGGGGAEASWDGGDSGGSDSGGDSGCSSGCGGCGGGD
;
A
#
# COMPACT_ATOMS: atom_id res chain seq x y z
N MET A 1 11.71 8.06 -24.15
CA MET A 1 11.82 8.06 -22.67
C MET A 1 13.22 7.72 -22.18
N VAL A 2 13.90 6.72 -22.75
CA VAL A 2 15.26 6.34 -22.31
C VAL A 2 16.25 7.51 -22.40
N ASP A 3 16.08 8.46 -23.33
CA ASP A 3 17.03 9.59 -23.49
C ASP A 3 16.59 10.90 -22.83
N ASP A 4 15.48 10.92 -22.09
CA ASP A 4 15.04 12.15 -21.42
C ASP A 4 15.93 12.45 -20.20
N PRO A 5 16.56 13.65 -20.12
CA PRO A 5 17.48 13.98 -19.03
C PRO A 5 16.80 14.01 -17.65
N ILE A 6 15.52 14.39 -17.56
CA ILE A 6 14.76 14.36 -16.31
C ILE A 6 14.56 12.91 -15.88
N TRP A 7 14.17 12.04 -16.82
CA TRP A 7 14.00 10.61 -16.52
C TRP A 7 15.31 9.97 -16.03
N GLN A 8 16.42 10.24 -16.71
CA GLN A 8 17.74 9.73 -16.31
C GLN A 8 18.14 10.22 -14.92
N ALA A 9 17.93 11.50 -14.62
CA ALA A 9 18.20 12.06 -13.30
C ALA A 9 17.32 11.42 -12.21
N LEU A 10 16.04 11.18 -12.46
CA LEU A 10 15.12 10.52 -11.53
C LEU A 10 15.50 9.05 -11.27
N VAL A 11 15.93 8.31 -12.30
CA VAL A 11 16.38 6.92 -12.16
C VAL A 11 17.66 6.83 -11.31
N GLN A 12 18.59 7.76 -11.51
CA GLN A 12 19.85 7.80 -10.73
C GLN A 12 19.70 8.44 -9.35
N MET A 13 18.56 9.08 -9.06
CA MET A 13 18.29 9.75 -7.79
C MET A 13 18.39 8.78 -6.61
N ARG A 14 19.21 9.18 -5.61
CA ARG A 14 19.41 8.50 -4.33
C ARG A 14 18.95 9.40 -3.19
N ILE A 15 17.79 9.06 -2.62
CA ILE A 15 17.13 9.89 -1.60
C ILE A 15 17.85 9.82 -0.26
N GLU A 16 18.36 8.64 0.14
CA GLU A 16 19.08 8.52 1.41
C GLU A 16 20.44 9.24 1.40
N PRO A 17 20.86 9.82 2.55
CA PRO A 17 22.23 10.29 2.72
C PRO A 17 23.26 9.17 2.54
N PRO A 18 24.46 9.47 2.01
CA PRO A 18 25.56 8.51 1.93
C PRO A 18 25.85 7.89 3.31
N GLY A 19 25.95 6.56 3.38
CA GLY A 19 26.27 5.84 4.61
C GLY A 19 25.09 5.62 5.57
N ALA A 20 23.86 5.99 5.21
CA ALA A 20 22.69 5.75 6.05
C ALA A 20 22.46 4.25 6.29
N ALA A 21 22.39 3.84 7.58
CA ALA A 21 22.17 2.45 7.97
C ALA A 21 20.79 1.91 7.55
N LEU A 22 19.80 2.81 7.39
CA LEU A 22 18.45 2.51 6.93
C LEU A 22 18.20 3.27 5.63
N SER A 23 18.17 2.56 4.49
CA SER A 23 17.87 3.15 3.19
C SER A 23 16.40 3.60 3.10
N PHE A 24 16.13 4.51 2.16
CA PHE A 24 14.78 5.02 1.91
C PHE A 24 13.76 3.89 1.71
N THR A 25 14.09 2.92 0.86
CA THR A 25 13.18 1.79 0.56
C THR A 25 12.95 0.87 1.77
N ARG A 26 13.98 0.66 2.62
CA ARG A 26 13.81 -0.13 3.85
C ARG A 26 12.92 0.59 4.86
N ARG A 27 13.04 1.91 4.94
CA ARG A 27 12.16 2.75 5.77
C ARG A 27 10.72 2.70 5.25
N LEU A 28 10.52 2.89 3.95
CA LEU A 28 9.22 2.81 3.29
C LEU A 28 8.53 1.46 3.56
N ALA A 29 9.27 0.36 3.41
CA ALA A 29 8.77 -0.98 3.70
C ALA A 29 8.35 -1.13 5.17
N ARG A 30 9.17 -0.66 6.11
CA ARG A 30 8.92 -0.77 7.55
C ARG A 30 7.68 0.02 7.97
N GLU A 31 7.57 1.27 7.52
CA GLU A 31 6.51 2.19 7.95
C GLU A 31 5.13 1.79 7.39
N ASN A 32 5.10 1.12 6.23
CA ASN A 32 3.86 0.65 5.62
C ASN A 32 3.56 -0.84 5.84
N GLY A 33 4.44 -1.57 6.54
CA GLY A 33 4.31 -3.02 6.72
C GLY A 33 4.43 -3.82 5.41
N TRP A 34 5.11 -3.27 4.40
CA TRP A 34 5.29 -3.91 3.10
C TRP A 34 6.48 -4.85 3.06
N SER A 35 6.45 -5.78 2.11
CA SER A 35 7.65 -6.51 1.72
C SER A 35 8.66 -5.57 1.07
N ARG A 36 9.95 -5.89 1.19
CA ARG A 36 11.02 -5.09 0.56
C ARG A 36 10.85 -4.98 -0.95
N SER A 37 10.54 -6.08 -1.63
CA SER A 37 10.34 -6.10 -3.08
C SER A 37 9.16 -5.24 -3.53
N HIS A 38 8.09 -5.19 -2.72
CA HIS A 38 6.96 -4.31 -3.02
C HIS A 38 7.34 -2.83 -2.82
N ALA A 39 8.07 -2.50 -1.75
CA ALA A 39 8.58 -1.15 -1.58
C ALA A 39 9.54 -0.72 -2.70
N GLU A 40 10.38 -1.62 -3.20
CA GLU A 40 11.25 -1.37 -4.37
C GLU A 40 10.43 -1.08 -5.63
N ALA A 41 9.36 -1.85 -5.89
CA ALA A 41 8.43 -1.61 -6.98
C ALA A 41 7.70 -0.26 -6.82
N VAL A 42 7.25 0.09 -5.62
CA VAL A 42 6.64 1.40 -5.34
C VAL A 42 7.65 2.54 -5.55
N CYS A 43 8.92 2.39 -5.16
CA CYS A 43 9.95 3.39 -5.43
C CYS A 43 10.21 3.57 -6.94
N HIS A 44 10.06 2.52 -7.74
CA HIS A 44 10.12 2.63 -9.20
C HIS A 44 8.92 3.43 -9.74
N GLU A 45 7.71 3.08 -9.32
CA GLU A 45 6.49 3.78 -9.72
C GLU A 45 6.44 5.23 -9.23
N TYR A 46 7.05 5.53 -8.08
CA TYR A 46 7.21 6.90 -7.59
C TYR A 46 8.06 7.75 -8.53
N ARG A 47 9.15 7.22 -9.10
CA ARG A 47 9.93 7.93 -10.11
C ARG A 47 9.13 8.17 -11.39
N ARG A 48 8.32 7.20 -11.80
CA ARG A 48 7.39 7.36 -12.94
C ARG A 48 6.40 8.49 -12.65
N PHE A 49 5.80 8.53 -11.46
CA PHE A 49 4.93 9.61 -11.03
C PHE A 49 5.62 10.98 -11.04
N LEU A 50 6.85 11.08 -10.50
CA LEU A 50 7.62 12.32 -10.54
C LEU A 50 7.90 12.79 -11.97
N TYR A 51 8.18 11.86 -12.89
CA TYR A 51 8.36 12.17 -14.29
C TYR A 51 7.08 12.71 -14.94
N LEU A 52 5.92 12.09 -14.67
CA LEU A 52 4.63 12.61 -15.11
C LEU A 52 4.37 14.01 -14.52
N ALA A 53 4.63 14.22 -13.23
CA ALA A 53 4.46 15.51 -12.59
C ALA A 53 5.36 16.58 -13.22
N ALA A 54 6.61 16.24 -13.53
CA ALA A 54 7.61 17.17 -14.08
C ALA A 54 7.33 17.58 -15.54
N THR A 55 6.98 16.62 -16.39
CA THR A 55 6.82 16.82 -17.85
C THR A 55 5.41 17.23 -18.28
N GLY A 56 4.52 17.44 -17.33
CA GLY A 56 3.10 17.69 -17.58
C GLY A 56 2.69 19.14 -17.53
N SER A 57 1.66 19.47 -18.31
CA SER A 57 0.89 20.70 -18.16
C SER A 57 -0.27 20.56 -17.15
N THR A 58 -0.68 19.34 -16.81
CA THR A 58 -1.78 19.07 -15.88
C THR A 58 -1.28 18.50 -14.55
N GLU A 59 -2.03 18.81 -13.50
CA GLU A 59 -1.88 18.22 -12.17
C GLU A 59 -2.06 16.69 -12.24
N VAL A 60 -1.18 15.96 -11.56
CA VAL A 60 -1.26 14.50 -11.44
C VAL A 60 -1.63 14.10 -10.02
N THR A 61 -2.41 13.03 -9.89
CA THR A 61 -2.85 12.46 -8.62
C THR A 61 -2.21 11.09 -8.44
N PRO A 62 -1.44 10.83 -7.37
CA PRO A 62 -0.81 9.54 -7.14
C PRO A 62 -1.81 8.48 -6.63
N SER A 63 -1.43 7.20 -6.77
CA SER A 63 -2.06 6.13 -5.99
C SER A 63 -1.66 6.23 -4.51
N ASP A 64 -2.36 5.54 -3.61
CA ASP A 64 -2.01 5.54 -2.18
C ASP A 64 -0.56 5.10 -1.97
N GLN A 65 -0.14 4.04 -2.65
CA GLN A 65 1.17 3.44 -2.50
C GLN A 65 2.28 4.43 -2.91
N VAL A 66 2.09 5.09 -4.05
CA VAL A 66 3.03 6.10 -4.55
C VAL A 66 3.01 7.36 -3.67
N ASP A 67 1.85 7.74 -3.16
CA ASP A 67 1.70 8.85 -2.22
C ASP A 67 2.43 8.59 -0.89
N GLN A 68 2.45 7.36 -0.38
CA GLN A 68 3.27 7.00 0.79
C GLN A 68 4.77 7.19 0.52
N ALA A 69 5.25 6.87 -0.68
CA ALA A 69 6.64 7.15 -1.05
C ALA A 69 6.89 8.67 -1.15
N TRP A 70 5.94 9.43 -1.69
CA TRP A 70 6.06 10.88 -1.77
C TRP A 70 6.05 11.54 -0.38
N HIS A 71 5.14 11.16 0.50
CA HIS A 71 5.12 11.58 1.91
C HIS A 71 6.45 11.30 2.61
N LEU A 72 7.01 10.11 2.42
CA LEU A 72 8.30 9.79 2.99
C LEU A 72 9.40 10.69 2.40
N HIS A 73 9.40 10.95 1.08
CA HIS A 73 10.40 11.81 0.45
C HIS A 73 10.30 13.26 0.94
N LEU A 74 9.10 13.78 1.19
CA LEU A 74 8.90 15.11 1.79
C LEU A 74 9.58 15.25 3.15
N ALA A 75 9.69 14.16 3.94
CA ALA A 75 10.43 14.16 5.20
C ALA A 75 11.96 14.30 5.00
N TYR A 76 12.50 13.95 3.83
CA TYR A 76 13.89 14.23 3.44
C TYR A 76 13.98 15.64 2.83
N THR A 77 13.58 16.64 3.61
CA THR A 77 13.30 18.01 3.13
C THR A 77 14.41 18.63 2.29
N ARG A 78 15.68 18.48 2.69
CA ARG A 78 16.83 18.99 1.92
C ARG A 78 16.93 18.33 0.55
N HIS A 79 16.91 17.00 0.52
CA HIS A 79 16.94 16.26 -0.74
C HIS A 79 15.70 16.58 -1.60
N TYR A 80 14.52 16.67 -1.00
CA TYR A 80 13.30 17.01 -1.73
C TYR A 80 13.37 18.40 -2.38
N TRP A 81 13.76 19.43 -1.64
CA TRP A 81 13.76 20.81 -2.14
C TRP A 81 14.98 21.13 -3.00
N GLU A 82 16.17 20.77 -2.55
CA GLU A 82 17.43 21.14 -3.21
C GLU A 82 17.73 20.21 -4.39
N GLU A 83 17.59 18.90 -4.21
CA GLU A 83 17.94 17.92 -5.24
C GLU A 83 16.78 17.65 -6.20
N LEU A 84 15.61 17.24 -5.70
CA LEU A 84 14.48 16.90 -6.57
C LEU A 84 13.86 18.15 -7.22
N CYS A 85 13.36 19.10 -6.44
CA CYS A 85 12.62 20.25 -6.98
C CYS A 85 13.54 21.21 -7.74
N ALA A 86 14.63 21.69 -7.13
CA ALA A 86 15.48 22.70 -7.74
C ALA A 86 16.39 22.13 -8.84
N ARG A 87 17.06 21.00 -8.60
CA ARG A 87 18.06 20.46 -9.55
C ARG A 87 17.47 19.54 -10.62
N ILE A 88 16.58 18.61 -10.28
CA ILE A 88 16.07 17.60 -11.22
C ILE A 88 14.84 18.10 -11.99
N ILE A 89 13.82 18.59 -11.27
CA ILE A 89 12.55 19.03 -11.86
C ILE A 89 12.64 20.47 -12.36
N GLY A 90 13.45 21.31 -11.73
CA GLY A 90 13.63 22.73 -12.07
C GLY A 90 12.49 23.65 -11.62
N ARG A 91 11.53 23.15 -10.83
CA ARG A 91 10.44 23.93 -10.25
C ARG A 91 9.91 23.31 -8.95
N PRO A 92 9.22 24.10 -8.09
CA PRO A 92 8.57 23.57 -6.91
C PRO A 92 7.51 22.52 -7.27
N LEU A 93 7.55 21.38 -6.59
CA LEU A 93 6.49 20.39 -6.60
C LEU A 93 5.86 20.36 -5.21
N HIS A 94 4.68 20.96 -5.06
CA HIS A 94 3.98 21.00 -3.78
C HIS A 94 3.07 19.80 -3.60
N HIS A 95 3.03 19.28 -2.37
CA HIS A 95 2.00 18.35 -1.91
C HIS A 95 1.01 19.13 -1.06
N GLY A 96 -0.28 19.01 -1.37
CA GLY A 96 -1.35 19.70 -0.66
C GLY A 96 -2.42 18.73 -0.17
N PRO A 97 -3.11 19.03 0.94
CA PRO A 97 -4.29 18.27 1.33
C PRO A 97 -5.47 18.57 0.39
N THR A 98 -6.42 17.64 0.27
CA THR A 98 -7.73 17.95 -0.32
C THR A 98 -8.52 18.89 0.60
N ALA A 99 -9.34 19.77 0.01
CA ALA A 99 -10.29 20.57 0.78
C ALA A 99 -11.50 19.75 1.30
N GLY A 100 -11.62 18.48 0.88
CA GLY A 100 -12.69 17.59 1.29
C GLY A 100 -14.03 17.88 0.60
N GLY A 101 -15.01 17.00 0.88
CA GLY A 101 -16.35 17.09 0.31
C GLY A 101 -16.53 16.39 -1.04
N ALA A 102 -17.79 16.32 -1.48
CA ALA A 102 -18.17 15.52 -2.65
C ALA A 102 -17.64 16.07 -3.99
N SER A 103 -17.51 17.39 -4.12
CA SER A 103 -16.95 18.05 -5.31
C SER A 103 -15.47 17.71 -5.50
N GLU A 104 -14.66 17.91 -4.46
CA GLU A 104 -13.24 17.52 -4.44
C GLU A 104 -13.07 16.02 -4.68
N GLY A 105 -13.92 15.20 -4.07
CA GLY A 105 -13.91 13.75 -4.32
C GLY A 105 -14.21 13.37 -5.77
N ARG A 106 -15.01 14.16 -6.52
CA ARG A 106 -15.21 13.95 -7.96
C ARG A 106 -14.01 14.45 -8.76
N LYS A 107 -13.45 15.61 -8.40
CA LYS A 107 -12.25 16.20 -9.02
C LYS A 107 -11.08 15.21 -8.98
N TYR A 108 -10.70 14.71 -7.80
CA TYR A 108 -9.55 13.81 -7.68
C TYR A 108 -9.77 12.45 -8.34
N ARG A 109 -11.03 11.98 -8.42
CA ARG A 109 -11.35 10.78 -9.21
C ARG A 109 -11.08 10.98 -10.70
N ALA A 110 -11.43 12.15 -11.24
CA ALA A 110 -11.14 12.51 -12.63
C ALA A 110 -9.63 12.68 -12.85
N LEU A 111 -8.94 13.48 -12.02
CA LEU A 111 -7.50 13.69 -12.11
C LEU A 111 -6.68 12.40 -12.00
N TYR A 112 -7.09 11.48 -11.12
CA TYR A 112 -6.45 10.17 -11.00
C TYR A 112 -6.65 9.33 -12.27
N ALA A 113 -7.86 9.33 -12.85
CA ALA A 113 -8.10 8.64 -14.13
C ALA A 113 -7.27 9.24 -15.27
N GLU A 114 -7.16 10.57 -15.34
CA GLU A 114 -6.28 11.27 -16.29
C GLU A 114 -4.80 10.93 -16.05
N THR A 115 -4.38 10.82 -14.79
CA THR A 115 -3.01 10.40 -14.44
C THR A 115 -2.71 8.98 -14.95
N LEU A 116 -3.65 8.05 -14.76
CA LEU A 116 -3.51 6.69 -15.29
C LEU A 116 -3.50 6.65 -16.82
N GLN A 117 -4.31 7.48 -17.48
CA GLN A 117 -4.28 7.58 -18.94
C GLN A 117 -2.93 8.11 -19.42
N ARG A 118 -2.46 9.19 -18.81
CA ARG A 118 -1.17 9.80 -19.15
C ARG A 118 0.00 8.87 -18.87
N TYR A 119 -0.08 8.05 -17.82
CA TYR A 119 0.89 6.99 -17.58
C TYR A 119 0.98 6.07 -18.81
N ARG A 120 -0.15 5.58 -19.33
CA ARG A 120 -0.17 4.70 -20.51
C ARG A 120 0.43 5.37 -21.72
N ASP A 121 0.04 6.63 -21.96
CA ASP A 121 0.52 7.39 -23.12
C ASP A 121 2.03 7.65 -23.04
N THR A 122 2.54 7.86 -21.82
CA THR A 122 3.95 8.18 -21.58
C THR A 122 4.81 6.92 -21.63
N PHE A 123 4.44 5.86 -20.91
CA PHE A 123 5.26 4.65 -20.73
C PHE A 123 4.94 3.52 -21.74
N GLY A 124 3.81 3.58 -22.44
CA GLY A 124 3.36 2.49 -23.32
C GLY A 124 2.99 1.21 -22.57
N GLU A 125 2.79 1.30 -21.25
CA GLU A 125 2.59 0.17 -20.34
C GLU A 125 1.33 0.34 -19.50
N GLU A 126 0.74 -0.78 -19.09
CA GLU A 126 -0.32 -0.81 -18.09
C GLU A 126 0.27 -0.50 -16.70
N PRO A 127 -0.26 0.47 -15.94
CA PRO A 127 0.12 0.68 -14.55
C PRO A 127 -0.08 -0.62 -13.73
N PRO A 128 0.91 -1.09 -12.95
CA PRO A 128 0.75 -2.29 -12.12
C PRO A 128 -0.40 -2.14 -11.12
N SER A 129 -1.46 -2.95 -11.24
CA SER A 129 -2.70 -2.75 -10.48
C SER A 129 -2.58 -2.97 -8.96
N ASP A 130 -1.51 -3.59 -8.49
CA ASP A 130 -1.17 -3.69 -7.07
C ASP A 130 -0.57 -2.41 -6.49
N ILE A 131 -0.13 -1.47 -7.33
CA ILE A 131 0.41 -0.16 -6.96
C ILE A 131 -0.51 0.97 -7.46
N TRP A 132 -1.10 0.82 -8.64
CA TRP A 132 -2.01 1.77 -9.29
C TRP A 132 -3.38 1.12 -9.48
N PRO A 133 -4.16 0.94 -8.40
CA PRO A 133 -5.47 0.32 -8.51
C PRO A 133 -6.45 1.23 -9.27
N PRO A 134 -7.54 0.67 -9.82
CA PRO A 134 -8.66 1.45 -10.36
C PRO A 134 -9.22 2.49 -9.37
N SER A 135 -9.81 3.56 -9.88
CA SER A 135 -10.27 4.71 -9.08
C SER A 135 -11.26 4.33 -7.96
N ASP A 136 -12.17 3.41 -8.21
CA ASP A 136 -13.14 2.92 -7.21
C ASP A 136 -12.45 2.22 -6.03
N ILE A 137 -11.37 1.47 -6.29
CA ILE A 137 -10.57 0.82 -5.26
C ILE A 137 -9.70 1.84 -4.52
N ARG A 138 -9.03 2.73 -5.26
CA ARG A 138 -8.18 3.81 -4.71
C ARG A 138 -8.93 4.68 -3.71
N PHE A 139 -10.12 5.16 -4.09
CA PHE A 139 -10.93 6.06 -3.26
C PHE A 139 -11.95 5.32 -2.37
N GLY A 140 -12.02 3.99 -2.46
CA GLY A 140 -12.83 3.14 -1.59
C GLY A 140 -12.06 2.55 -0.40
N THR A 141 -10.73 2.59 -0.43
CA THR A 141 -9.87 2.06 0.64
C THR A 141 -9.80 3.04 1.81
N ARG A 142 -9.79 2.53 3.04
CA ARG A 142 -9.68 3.32 4.27
C ARG A 142 -8.48 2.87 5.07
N TYR A 143 -7.58 3.80 5.40
CA TYR A 143 -6.40 3.55 6.22
C TYR A 143 -6.55 4.19 7.59
N GLN A 144 -6.05 3.48 8.59
CA GLN A 144 -5.94 4.00 9.95
C GLN A 144 -4.65 3.48 10.57
N TRP A 145 -3.99 4.32 11.37
CA TRP A 145 -2.85 3.90 12.16
C TRP A 145 -3.32 3.15 13.40
N VAL A 146 -2.75 1.98 13.62
CA VAL A 146 -3.15 1.08 14.70
C VAL A 146 -1.92 0.62 15.47
N ASP A 147 -1.98 0.69 16.79
CA ASP A 147 -0.97 0.11 17.67
C ASP A 147 -1.08 -1.42 17.67
N ARG A 148 -0.10 -2.07 17.03
CA ARG A 148 -0.01 -3.53 16.88
C ARG A 148 0.40 -4.27 18.15
N THR A 149 0.84 -3.57 19.19
CA THR A 149 1.10 -4.17 20.51
C THR A 149 -0.18 -4.37 21.31
N ARG A 150 -1.21 -3.57 21.01
CA ARG A 150 -2.52 -3.60 21.67
C ARG A 150 -3.62 -4.26 20.83
N HIS A 151 -3.43 -4.34 19.51
CA HIS A 151 -4.46 -4.85 18.60
C HIS A 151 -3.93 -5.95 17.68
N TYR A 152 -4.74 -6.99 17.51
CA TYR A 152 -4.52 -8.00 16.48
C TYR A 152 -5.11 -7.55 15.14
N LEU A 153 -4.29 -7.57 14.09
CA LEU A 153 -4.72 -7.29 12.72
C LEU A 153 -5.00 -8.61 12.00
N LEU A 154 -6.26 -9.00 11.92
CA LEU A 154 -6.68 -10.24 11.28
C LEU A 154 -7.39 -9.96 9.94
N PRO A 155 -7.05 -10.69 8.85
CA PRO A 155 -7.77 -10.55 7.60
C PRO A 155 -9.25 -10.88 7.78
N ARG A 156 -10.15 -9.98 7.34
CA ARG A 156 -11.61 -10.15 7.50
C ARG A 156 -12.12 -11.51 6.98
N LYS A 157 -11.57 -11.99 5.87
CA LYS A 157 -11.91 -13.32 5.30
C LYS A 157 -11.53 -14.46 6.24
N ALA A 158 -10.37 -14.37 6.90
CA ALA A 158 -9.93 -15.40 7.85
C ALA A 158 -10.83 -15.42 9.08
N VAL A 159 -11.18 -14.23 9.62
CA VAL A 159 -12.12 -14.10 10.75
C VAL A 159 -13.51 -14.63 10.37
N SER A 160 -14.01 -14.30 9.18
CA SER A 160 -15.31 -14.78 8.71
C SER A 160 -15.34 -16.30 8.56
N ILE A 161 -14.32 -16.90 7.95
CA ILE A 161 -14.22 -18.36 7.82
C ILE A 161 -14.16 -19.01 9.20
N ALA A 162 -13.30 -18.52 10.09
CA ALA A 162 -13.17 -19.03 11.45
C ALA A 162 -14.48 -18.93 12.24
N GLY A 163 -15.20 -17.81 12.12
CA GLY A 163 -16.50 -17.60 12.75
C GLY A 163 -17.56 -18.57 12.23
N MET A 164 -17.64 -18.78 10.91
CA MET A 164 -18.58 -19.74 10.32
C MET A 164 -18.28 -21.18 10.77
N THR A 165 -17.01 -21.60 10.74
CA THR A 165 -16.62 -22.95 11.16
C THR A 165 -16.83 -23.16 12.65
N GLY A 166 -16.51 -22.16 13.48
CA GLY A 166 -16.72 -22.21 14.92
C GLY A 166 -18.20 -22.25 15.28
N GLY A 167 -19.03 -21.44 14.61
CA GLY A 167 -20.48 -21.44 14.79
C GLY A 167 -21.12 -22.77 14.39
N ALA A 168 -20.71 -23.36 13.26
CA ALA A 168 -21.19 -24.66 12.82
C ALA A 168 -20.81 -25.78 13.82
N ALA A 169 -19.57 -25.77 14.32
CA ALA A 169 -19.11 -26.73 15.32
C ALA A 169 -19.88 -26.59 16.65
N LEU A 170 -20.10 -25.35 17.11
CA LEU A 170 -20.89 -25.09 18.32
C LEU A 170 -22.33 -25.56 18.16
N LEU A 171 -22.97 -25.25 17.03
CA LEU A 171 -24.32 -25.70 16.74
C LEU A 171 -24.40 -27.24 16.73
N ALA A 172 -23.45 -27.91 16.09
CA ALA A 172 -23.37 -29.38 16.09
C ALA A 172 -23.17 -29.98 17.48
N ALA A 173 -22.36 -29.34 18.33
CA ALA A 173 -22.20 -29.75 19.73
C ALA A 173 -23.50 -29.58 20.53
N CYS A 174 -24.20 -28.46 20.35
CA CYS A 174 -25.49 -28.22 20.98
C CYS A 174 -26.56 -29.22 20.52
N THR A 175 -26.64 -29.54 19.23
CA THR A 175 -27.60 -30.54 18.74
C THR A 175 -27.28 -31.94 19.25
N ALA A 176 -26.01 -32.32 19.33
CA ALA A 176 -25.60 -33.59 19.93
C ALA A 176 -25.95 -33.68 21.43
N LEU A 177 -25.76 -32.60 22.19
CA LEU A 177 -26.15 -32.53 23.60
C LEU A 177 -27.67 -32.65 23.80
N VAL A 178 -28.47 -31.98 22.96
CA VAL A 178 -29.94 -32.09 22.99
C VAL A 178 -30.39 -33.49 22.57
N ALA A 179 -29.75 -34.11 21.58
CA ALA A 179 -30.04 -35.49 21.20
C ALA A 179 -29.78 -36.48 22.34
N LYS A 180 -28.75 -36.24 23.17
CA LYS A 180 -28.47 -37.05 24.37
C LYS A 180 -29.53 -36.91 25.48
N THR A 181 -30.33 -35.84 25.51
CA THR A 181 -31.40 -35.65 26.52
C THR A 181 -32.77 -36.10 26.03
N ALA A 182 -32.95 -36.31 24.72
CA ALA A 182 -34.11 -36.99 24.16
C ALA A 182 -34.00 -38.51 24.40
N GLN A 183 -35.12 -39.17 24.68
CA GLN A 183 -35.22 -40.58 25.09
C GLN A 183 -34.32 -41.56 24.32
N PRO A 184 -33.85 -42.65 24.95
CA PRO A 184 -32.88 -43.56 24.36
C PRO A 184 -33.44 -44.24 23.11
N VAL A 185 -32.99 -43.78 21.95
CA VAL A 185 -33.06 -44.53 20.69
C VAL A 185 -31.86 -45.47 20.67
N ALA A 186 -32.03 -46.67 20.09
CA ALA A 186 -31.02 -47.72 20.06
C ALA A 186 -29.63 -47.19 19.62
N PRO A 187 -28.53 -47.66 20.25
CA PRO A 187 -27.20 -47.14 20.00
C PRO A 187 -26.82 -47.34 18.53
N THR A 188 -26.49 -46.23 17.89
CA THR A 188 -25.95 -46.17 16.54
C THR A 188 -24.43 -46.18 16.59
N PRO A 189 -23.74 -46.58 15.50
CA PRO A 189 -22.26 -46.62 15.47
C PRO A 189 -21.59 -45.26 15.73
N VAL A 190 -22.32 -44.15 15.56
CA VAL A 190 -21.82 -42.80 15.83
C VAL A 190 -21.80 -42.46 17.32
N ASP A 191 -22.57 -43.16 18.15
CA ASP A 191 -22.64 -42.91 19.59
C ASP A 191 -21.33 -43.26 20.30
N GLY A 192 -20.65 -44.34 19.87
CA GLY A 192 -19.34 -44.71 20.39
C GLY A 192 -18.23 -43.71 20.03
N VAL A 193 -18.34 -43.06 18.87
CA VAL A 193 -17.40 -42.01 18.44
C VAL A 193 -17.63 -40.72 19.23
N LEU A 194 -18.89 -40.35 19.46
CA LEU A 194 -19.25 -39.16 20.23
C LEU A 194 -18.93 -39.33 21.72
N ASP A 195 -19.11 -40.53 22.29
CA ASP A 195 -18.71 -40.80 23.67
C ASP A 195 -17.18 -40.83 23.84
N PHE A 196 -16.44 -41.35 22.87
CA PHE A 196 -14.99 -41.26 22.90
C PHE A 196 -14.51 -39.80 22.78
N ALA A 197 -15.11 -39.01 21.89
CA ALA A 197 -14.69 -37.63 21.61
C ALA A 197 -15.13 -36.62 22.69
N PHE A 198 -16.27 -36.83 23.35
CA PHE A 198 -16.87 -35.85 24.28
C PHE A 198 -17.25 -36.42 25.65
N GLY A 199 -17.15 -37.74 25.86
CA GLY A 199 -17.49 -38.39 27.13
C GLY A 199 -16.35 -38.46 28.14
N SER A 200 -15.11 -38.13 27.73
CA SER A 200 -13.96 -38.04 28.63
C SER A 200 -13.15 -36.76 28.38
N ASP A 201 -12.57 -36.21 29.45
CA ASP A 201 -11.70 -35.02 29.35
C ASP A 201 -10.57 -35.25 28.34
N PHE A 202 -9.97 -36.44 28.36
CA PHE A 202 -8.90 -36.82 27.44
C PHE A 202 -9.35 -36.84 25.97
N GLY A 203 -10.51 -37.43 25.67
CA GLY A 203 -11.08 -37.47 24.33
C GLY A 203 -11.43 -36.08 23.78
N PHE A 204 -11.91 -35.20 24.65
CA PHE A 204 -12.23 -33.82 24.30
C PHE A 204 -10.98 -33.04 23.88
N PHE A 205 -9.91 -33.09 24.69
CA PHE A 205 -8.65 -32.43 24.36
C PHE A 205 -7.99 -33.01 23.11
N LEU A 206 -8.06 -34.33 22.91
CA LEU A 206 -7.55 -35.00 21.70
C LEU A 206 -8.30 -34.53 20.45
N THR A 207 -9.62 -34.39 20.53
CA THR A 207 -10.45 -33.92 19.41
C THR A 207 -10.14 -32.46 19.04
N ILE A 208 -9.97 -31.60 20.03
CA ILE A 208 -9.53 -30.21 19.82
C ILE A 208 -8.14 -30.17 19.18
N ALA A 209 -7.20 -30.99 19.66
CA ALA A 209 -5.85 -31.06 19.11
C ALA A 209 -5.85 -31.51 17.64
N VAL A 210 -6.65 -32.52 17.29
CA VAL A 210 -6.78 -33.00 15.90
C VAL A 210 -7.40 -31.93 15.00
N LEU A 211 -8.45 -31.23 15.46
CA LEU A 211 -9.05 -30.12 14.71
C LEU A 211 -8.06 -28.96 14.51
N PHE A 212 -7.27 -28.63 15.53
CA PHE A 212 -6.23 -27.60 15.45
C PHE A 212 -5.14 -27.96 14.43
N VAL A 213 -4.66 -29.20 14.45
CA VAL A 213 -3.70 -29.70 13.45
C VAL A 213 -4.31 -29.70 12.05
N ALA A 214 -5.56 -30.12 11.89
CA ALA A 214 -6.26 -30.09 10.61
C ALA A 214 -6.36 -28.66 10.04
N VAL A 215 -6.68 -27.66 10.88
CA VAL A 215 -6.70 -26.25 10.48
C VAL A 215 -5.32 -25.79 10.00
N ILE A 216 -4.25 -26.15 10.72
CA ILE A 216 -2.87 -25.81 10.32
C ILE A 216 -2.52 -26.45 8.96
N VAL A 217 -2.88 -27.73 8.75
CA VAL A 217 -2.62 -28.44 7.49
C VAL A 217 -3.41 -27.82 6.34
N ILE A 218 -4.68 -27.50 6.54
CA ILE A 218 -5.53 -26.84 5.53
C ILE A 218 -4.97 -25.45 5.19
N ALA A 219 -4.58 -24.65 6.20
CA ALA A 219 -3.97 -23.34 5.98
C ALA A 219 -2.69 -23.44 5.14
N ARG A 220 -1.79 -24.39 5.49
CA ARG A 220 -0.57 -24.69 4.74
C ARG A 220 -0.86 -25.19 3.32
N MET A 221 -1.94 -25.97 3.14
CA MET A 221 -2.35 -26.45 1.82
C MET A 221 -2.86 -25.30 0.94
N ILE A 222 -3.66 -24.40 1.48
CA ILE A 222 -4.14 -23.19 0.79
C ILE A 222 -2.96 -22.29 0.40
N GLU A 223 -1.97 -22.11 1.30
CA GLU A 223 -0.75 -21.38 0.98
C GLU A 223 0.05 -22.03 -0.16
N ARG A 224 0.18 -23.36 -0.16
CA ARG A 224 0.85 -24.10 -1.25
C ARG A 224 0.10 -24.00 -2.58
N LEU A 225 -1.23 -24.05 -2.57
CA LEU A 225 -2.05 -23.89 -3.77
C LEU A 225 -1.94 -22.47 -4.33
N ARG A 226 -1.89 -21.45 -3.46
CA ARG A 226 -1.61 -20.05 -3.84
C ARG A 226 -0.19 -19.86 -4.38
N GLY A 227 0.79 -20.60 -3.86
CA GLY A 227 2.17 -20.62 -4.36
C GLY A 227 2.28 -21.21 -5.77
N ARG A 228 1.57 -22.31 -6.06
CA ARG A 228 1.50 -22.92 -7.40
C ARG A 228 0.84 -22.01 -8.44
N GLY A 229 -0.20 -21.27 -8.05
CA GLY A 229 -0.86 -20.27 -8.92
C GLY A 229 0.08 -19.13 -9.33
N ARG A 230 0.95 -18.67 -8.42
CA ARG A 230 1.98 -17.66 -8.75
C ARG A 230 3.10 -18.19 -9.64
N GLY A 231 3.49 -19.46 -9.50
CA GLY A 231 4.53 -20.09 -10.33
C GLY A 231 4.12 -20.28 -11.79
N GLN A 232 2.87 -20.70 -12.04
CA GLN A 232 2.36 -20.89 -13.41
C GLN A 232 2.21 -19.56 -14.17
N THR A 233 1.83 -18.47 -13.50
CA THR A 233 1.75 -17.13 -14.11
C THR A 233 3.15 -16.56 -14.42
N ALA A 234 4.14 -16.85 -13.57
CA ALA A 234 5.53 -16.45 -13.79
C ALA A 234 6.18 -17.20 -14.96
N GLU A 235 5.89 -18.49 -15.11
CA GLU A 235 6.43 -19.32 -16.20
C GLU A 235 5.75 -19.02 -17.55
N ARG A 236 4.46 -18.68 -17.54
CA ARG A 236 3.74 -18.18 -18.72
C ARG A 236 4.23 -16.80 -19.17
N ARG A 237 4.77 -15.97 -18.26
CA ARG A 237 5.40 -14.68 -18.58
C ARG A 237 6.80 -14.84 -19.17
N ARG A 238 7.58 -15.85 -18.74
CA ARG A 238 8.88 -16.18 -19.34
C ARG A 238 8.75 -16.67 -20.78
N ARG A 239 7.85 -17.62 -21.04
CA ARG A 239 7.60 -18.11 -22.41
C ARG A 239 7.09 -17.06 -23.39
N ARG A 240 6.55 -15.93 -22.91
CA ARG A 240 6.06 -14.83 -23.75
C ARG A 240 7.10 -13.73 -23.97
N GLY A 241 8.23 -13.77 -23.24
CA GLY A 241 9.33 -12.82 -23.36
C GLY A 241 10.44 -13.28 -24.31
N ASP A 242 10.51 -14.57 -24.60
CA ASP A 242 11.53 -15.16 -25.48
C ASP A 242 11.15 -15.09 -26.97
N ASP A 243 9.89 -14.72 -27.30
CA ASP A 243 9.38 -14.61 -28.67
C ASP A 243 9.51 -13.18 -29.27
N SER A 244 10.20 -12.26 -28.60
CA SER A 244 10.35 -10.87 -29.06
C SER A 244 11.80 -10.39 -28.94
N SER A 245 12.69 -10.97 -29.73
CA SER A 245 13.98 -10.35 -30.05
C SER A 245 14.39 -10.73 -31.46
N ASP A 246 14.05 -9.88 -32.42
CA ASP A 246 14.82 -9.67 -33.65
C ASP A 246 14.30 -8.39 -34.31
N SER A 247 15.15 -7.36 -34.34
CA SER A 247 15.35 -6.43 -35.46
C SER A 247 16.26 -5.28 -35.02
N SER A 248 17.53 -5.50 -35.29
CA SER A 248 18.62 -4.55 -35.45
C SER A 248 18.29 -3.33 -36.33
N GLY A 249 18.90 -2.19 -36.01
CA GLY A 249 19.00 -1.04 -36.90
C GLY A 249 19.85 0.07 -36.28
N GLY A 250 21.15 0.10 -36.60
CA GLY A 250 22.05 1.18 -36.20
C GLY A 250 22.06 2.33 -37.19
N SER A 251 22.45 3.51 -36.71
CA SER A 251 23.20 4.49 -37.50
C SER A 251 23.85 5.53 -36.61
N SER A 252 25.16 5.59 -36.73
CA SER A 252 26.07 6.68 -36.44
C SER A 252 25.52 8.06 -36.83
N PHE A 253 25.78 9.10 -36.03
CA PHE A 253 26.09 10.43 -36.53
C PHE A 253 26.87 11.25 -35.48
N GLU A 254 27.72 12.12 -36.00
CA GLU A 254 28.86 12.79 -35.40
C GLU A 254 28.50 14.08 -34.63
N GLY A 255 29.30 14.37 -33.60
CA GLY A 255 29.96 15.66 -33.39
C GLY A 255 29.11 16.92 -33.17
N TRP A 256 29.17 17.47 -31.95
CA TRP A 256 29.69 18.82 -31.74
C TRP A 256 30.09 19.10 -30.29
N SER A 257 31.07 19.99 -30.18
CA SER A 257 31.84 20.37 -28.99
C SER A 257 31.28 21.64 -28.32
N ASP A 258 31.77 21.88 -27.10
CA ASP A 258 31.87 23.18 -26.40
C ASP A 258 30.56 23.79 -25.84
N ALA A 259 30.52 24.53 -24.73
CA ALA A 259 31.44 24.84 -23.62
C ALA A 259 30.64 25.63 -22.55
N GLY A 260 31.22 25.75 -21.34
CA GLY A 260 30.87 26.77 -20.34
C GLY A 260 29.86 26.30 -19.28
N GLY A 261 30.11 26.34 -17.98
CA GLY A 261 30.97 27.24 -17.21
C GLY A 261 30.08 28.19 -16.41
N GLY A 262 29.98 28.01 -15.09
CA GLY A 262 29.19 28.90 -14.24
C GLY A 262 28.99 28.39 -12.82
N ALA A 263 29.99 28.64 -11.97
CA ALA A 263 29.92 28.44 -10.53
C ALA A 263 28.98 29.46 -9.87
N ALA A 264 28.27 29.05 -8.82
CA ALA A 264 27.77 29.96 -7.80
C ALA A 264 27.83 29.30 -6.43
N ALA A 265 28.59 29.94 -5.54
CA ALA A 265 28.80 29.59 -4.16
C ALA A 265 27.70 30.17 -3.27
N ALA A 266 27.28 29.41 -2.26
CA ALA A 266 26.80 29.88 -0.96
C ALA A 266 26.68 28.61 -0.10
N GLY A 267 27.42 28.45 0.99
CA GLY A 267 27.38 29.31 2.17
C GLY A 267 26.98 28.39 3.32
N GLY A 268 27.97 27.82 3.99
CA GLY A 268 27.76 26.87 5.07
C GLY A 268 27.15 27.54 6.30
N ALA A 269 26.23 26.83 6.95
CA ALA A 269 25.99 26.93 8.38
C ALA A 269 25.56 25.55 8.89
N ALA A 270 26.43 24.94 9.68
CA ALA A 270 26.18 23.70 10.38
C ALA A 270 25.10 23.93 11.44
N PHE A 271 24.08 23.06 11.48
CA PHE A 271 23.25 22.89 12.67
C PHE A 271 23.11 21.40 12.96
N VAL A 272 23.58 21.01 14.15
CA VAL A 272 23.48 19.68 14.72
C VAL A 272 22.02 19.39 15.04
N ALA A 273 21.39 18.45 14.34
CA ALA A 273 20.13 17.86 14.76
C ALA A 273 20.45 16.66 15.66
N GLY A 274 20.47 16.92 16.97
CA GLY A 274 20.46 15.89 17.99
C GLY A 274 19.17 15.05 17.88
N GLY A 275 19.33 13.74 17.92
CA GLY A 275 18.22 12.82 18.13
C GLY A 275 17.61 13.01 19.51
N GLY A 276 16.29 12.94 19.59
CA GLY A 276 15.56 12.97 20.85
C GLY A 276 14.11 12.59 20.61
N ASP A 277 13.64 11.64 21.42
CA ASP A 277 12.27 11.14 21.50
C ASP A 277 11.21 12.23 21.53
N PHE A 278 10.11 12.03 20.80
CA PHE A 278 8.87 12.75 21.03
C PHE A 278 7.91 11.89 21.85
N GLY A 279 8.00 12.08 23.17
CA GLY A 279 6.94 11.80 24.14
C GLY A 279 5.89 12.93 24.10
N GLY A 280 4.65 12.58 24.48
CA GLY A 280 3.45 13.38 24.24
C GLY A 280 3.10 14.46 25.27
N GLY A 281 1.89 15.00 25.09
CA GLY A 281 1.24 16.06 25.87
C GLY A 281 0.92 17.24 24.93
N GLY A 282 -0.32 17.51 24.54
CA GLY A 282 -1.52 17.65 25.38
C GLY A 282 -1.72 19.13 25.67
N ALA A 283 -2.58 19.82 24.91
CA ALA A 283 -3.21 21.07 25.31
C ALA A 283 -4.43 21.33 24.42
N GLU A 284 -5.59 21.28 25.07
CA GLU A 284 -6.90 21.71 24.61
C GLU A 284 -6.96 23.16 24.11
N ALA A 285 -7.77 23.41 23.08
CA ALA A 285 -8.27 24.74 22.75
C ALA A 285 -9.78 24.66 22.50
N SER A 286 -10.52 25.18 23.49
CA SER A 286 -11.95 25.45 23.46
C SER A 286 -12.27 26.59 22.50
N TRP A 287 -13.33 26.44 21.70
CA TRP A 287 -14.05 27.55 21.07
C TRP A 287 -15.55 27.27 21.16
N ASP A 288 -16.20 27.92 22.11
CA ASP A 288 -17.65 28.09 22.17
C ASP A 288 -18.09 29.20 21.19
N GLY A 289 -19.25 29.00 20.56
CA GLY A 289 -20.16 30.09 20.20
C GLY A 289 -20.89 30.01 18.86
N GLY A 290 -22.15 29.54 18.89
CA GLY A 290 -23.26 30.29 18.26
C GLY A 290 -23.98 29.70 17.04
N ASP A 291 -25.01 28.88 17.32
CA ASP A 291 -26.29 28.65 16.61
C ASP A 291 -26.52 29.05 15.14
N SER A 292 -27.01 28.11 14.31
CA SER A 292 -28.46 27.97 14.02
C SER A 292 -28.78 26.94 12.92
N GLY A 293 -29.66 25.99 13.26
CA GLY A 293 -30.71 25.42 12.40
C GLY A 293 -30.36 24.59 11.16
N GLY A 294 -30.68 23.29 11.19
CA GLY A 294 -31.21 22.60 10.01
C GLY A 294 -30.74 21.17 9.74
N SER A 295 -31.62 20.22 10.07
CA SER A 295 -31.87 18.97 9.33
C SER A 295 -30.80 17.87 9.36
N ASP A 296 -31.05 16.88 10.22
CA ASP A 296 -30.49 15.53 10.13
C ASP A 296 -30.69 14.93 8.73
N SER A 297 -29.59 14.61 8.06
CA SER A 297 -29.51 13.44 7.19
C SER A 297 -28.08 12.90 7.25
N GLY A 298 -27.95 11.77 7.94
CA GLY A 298 -26.68 11.14 8.26
C GLY A 298 -25.85 10.75 7.03
N GLY A 299 -24.54 10.87 7.19
CA GLY A 299 -23.58 10.39 6.21
C GLY A 299 -22.15 10.91 6.39
N ASP A 300 -21.72 11.24 7.61
CA ASP A 300 -20.34 11.67 7.86
C ASP A 300 -19.38 10.49 7.70
N SER A 301 -18.88 10.35 6.49
CA SER A 301 -17.74 9.51 6.19
C SER A 301 -16.49 10.28 6.59
N GLY A 302 -15.95 9.95 7.76
CA GLY A 302 -14.62 10.38 8.19
C GLY A 302 -13.59 9.99 7.15
N CYS A 303 -13.11 10.97 6.40
CA CYS A 303 -11.99 10.86 5.47
C CYS A 303 -10.70 11.02 6.29
N SER A 304 -10.15 9.91 6.76
CA SER A 304 -8.80 9.85 7.29
C SER A 304 -7.79 9.97 6.14
N SER A 305 -6.80 10.84 6.34
CA SER A 305 -5.61 11.12 5.50
C SER A 305 -5.87 11.73 4.13
N GLY A 306 -5.56 13.03 4.02
CA GLY A 306 -5.66 13.84 2.82
C GLY A 306 -4.85 13.28 1.67
N CYS A 307 -5.50 13.18 0.52
CA CYS A 307 -4.90 12.93 -0.77
C CYS A 307 -5.10 14.21 -1.58
N GLY A 308 -4.04 14.90 -1.99
CA GLY A 308 -4.14 16.02 -2.91
C GLY A 308 -3.12 15.92 -4.03
N GLY A 309 -3.47 16.53 -5.15
CA GLY A 309 -2.64 16.60 -6.34
C GLY A 309 -1.59 17.70 -6.22
N CYS A 310 -0.67 17.71 -7.19
CA CYS A 310 0.30 18.78 -7.37
C CYS A 310 -0.18 19.83 -8.41
N GLY A 311 -0.48 21.05 -7.96
CA GLY A 311 -0.60 22.23 -8.82
C GLY A 311 0.74 22.94 -8.98
N GLY A 312 1.19 23.14 -10.23
CA GLY A 312 2.23 24.11 -10.56
C GLY A 312 1.57 25.40 -11.05
N GLY A 313 1.70 26.48 -10.28
CA GLY A 313 1.39 27.84 -10.72
C GLY A 313 2.67 28.56 -11.11
N ASP A 314 2.57 29.35 -12.17
CA ASP A 314 3.65 30.13 -12.82
C ASP A 314 4.37 31.13 -11.88
#